data_AF-A0A6V7R3G2-F1
#
_entry.id   AF-A0A6V7R3G2-F1
#
_cell.length_a   1.000
_cell.length_b   1.000
_cell.length_c   1.000
_cell.angle_alpha   90.00
_cell.angle_beta   90.00
_cell.angle_gamma   90.00
#
_symmetry.space_group_name_H-M   'P 1'
#
loop_
_entity.id
_entity.type
_entity.pdbx_description
1 polymer ?
#
loop_
_entity_poly.entity_id
_entity_poly.type
_entity_poly.pdbx_seq_one_letter_code
_entity_poly.pdbx_strand_id
1 'polypeptide(L)'
;MKIKTIGLLLSSSLILAACSGEDDDSANTDPEGAALTEQEASDEGEETSTEHGGTEQDAATEENTADEGEDNDEASDEETSADPSGANDPNTESEEDGESGSDENTESEGSSNEAGTDTSQSGNKTIALEDINLMASDALSIAEGEFEGDLHDISFEQENGEWVYKFDMKNGSEEAEVIINHETEEVVDVKTDDDNDDDQDEVLDYGSLNEGYDAVDEAVADLGGGEVKEWSLSMDDGTPEYDIDLEYEGQTHEYTINAETLEILQSEKDD
;
A
#
# COMPACT_ATOMS: atom_id res chain seq x y z
N MET A 1 -8.72 6.37 33.50
CA MET A 1 -7.45 5.68 33.16
C MET A 1 -6.34 6.73 33.02
N LYS A 2 -5.08 6.35 32.81
CA LYS A 2 -3.93 7.27 32.90
C LYS A 2 -3.78 8.08 31.61
N ILE A 3 -3.92 9.40 31.69
CA ILE A 3 -3.66 10.32 30.56
C ILE A 3 -2.17 10.70 30.63
N LYS A 4 -1.42 10.47 29.56
CA LYS A 4 0.03 10.65 29.51
C LYS A 4 0.34 11.90 28.68
N THR A 5 0.46 13.04 29.35
CA THR A 5 0.73 14.34 28.71
C THR A 5 2.18 14.42 28.26
N ILE A 6 2.45 14.37 26.96
CA ILE A 6 3.75 14.72 26.38
C ILE A 6 3.70 16.21 26.00
N GLY A 7 4.41 17.04 26.75
CA GLY A 7 4.56 18.46 26.45
C GLY A 7 5.81 18.68 25.62
N LEU A 8 5.65 18.92 24.32
CA LEU A 8 6.75 19.39 23.47
C LEU A 8 6.83 20.92 23.59
N LEU A 9 7.93 21.43 24.13
CA LEU A 9 8.14 22.85 24.40
C LEU A 9 9.43 23.33 23.72
N LEU A 10 9.30 24.42 22.96
CA LEU A 10 10.36 25.39 22.63
C LEU A 10 11.49 24.86 21.71
N SER A 11 12.07 25.65 20.81
CA SER A 11 11.86 27.07 20.50
C SER A 11 12.46 27.43 19.14
N SER A 12 11.80 28.31 18.38
CA SER A 12 12.37 28.92 17.17
C SER A 12 13.64 29.73 17.48
N SER A 13 14.61 29.71 16.58
CA SER A 13 15.70 30.71 16.55
C SER A 13 16.19 30.93 15.13
N LEU A 14 15.56 31.90 14.46
CA LEU A 14 16.00 32.47 13.20
C LEU A 14 17.20 33.39 13.46
N ILE A 15 18.32 33.18 12.76
CA ILE A 15 19.46 34.11 12.78
C ILE A 15 19.72 34.61 11.35
N LEU A 16 19.24 35.82 11.04
CA LEU A 16 19.83 36.61 9.97
C LEU A 16 21.09 37.30 10.51
N ALA A 17 22.22 37.09 9.83
CA ALA A 17 23.43 37.87 10.05
C ALA A 17 23.79 38.63 8.77
N ALA A 18 23.14 39.77 8.57
CA ALA A 18 23.64 40.78 7.63
C ALA A 18 24.75 41.58 8.32
N CYS A 19 25.92 41.69 7.68
CA CYS A 19 27.00 42.60 8.09
C CYS A 19 27.54 43.34 6.88
N SER A 20 27.04 44.55 6.66
CA SER A 20 27.73 45.60 5.91
C SER A 20 28.76 46.30 6.80
N GLY A 21 29.90 46.69 6.24
CA GLY A 21 30.98 47.36 6.97
C GLY A 21 32.10 47.81 6.02
N GLU A 22 32.01 49.06 5.58
CA GLU A 22 32.92 49.73 4.63
C GLU A 22 34.28 50.15 5.27
N ASP A 23 35.09 50.91 4.50
CA ASP A 23 36.40 51.54 4.81
C ASP A 23 37.64 50.62 4.64
N ASP A 24 38.71 50.95 3.88
CA ASP A 24 38.99 52.10 3.01
C ASP A 24 40.10 51.74 1.95
N ASP A 25 39.86 52.18 0.72
CA ASP A 25 40.74 52.48 -0.43
C ASP A 25 42.07 51.75 -0.83
N SER A 26 42.05 51.31 -2.11
CA SER A 26 43.04 51.58 -3.18
C SER A 26 44.33 50.75 -3.38
N ALA A 27 44.25 49.84 -4.38
CA ALA A 27 45.31 49.63 -5.40
C ALA A 27 44.77 49.07 -6.73
N ASN A 28 43.81 49.77 -7.33
CA ASN A 28 43.50 49.91 -8.77
C ASN A 28 44.24 49.01 -9.81
N THR A 29 43.52 48.14 -10.55
CA THR A 29 43.20 48.29 -12.00
C THR A 29 42.55 47.01 -12.61
N ASP A 30 41.21 47.07 -12.74
CA ASP A 30 40.33 46.73 -13.87
C ASP A 30 40.86 46.13 -15.21
N PRO A 31 39.97 45.59 -16.08
CA PRO A 31 38.84 44.67 -15.82
C PRO A 31 38.62 43.63 -16.97
N GLU A 32 37.68 42.70 -16.81
CA GLU A 32 36.60 42.40 -17.79
C GLU A 32 35.49 41.61 -17.07
N GLY A 33 34.36 42.28 -16.80
CA GLY A 33 33.09 41.62 -16.46
C GLY A 33 32.26 41.38 -17.73
N ALA A 34 30.98 41.04 -17.65
CA ALA A 34 30.13 40.86 -16.47
C ALA A 34 28.95 39.94 -16.83
N ALA A 35 28.33 39.34 -15.81
CA ALA A 35 26.91 39.06 -15.85
C ALA A 35 26.21 40.12 -14.99
N LEU A 36 25.07 40.64 -15.46
CA LEU A 36 23.84 40.76 -14.67
C LEU A 36 22.71 41.31 -15.55
N THR A 37 21.50 40.85 -15.23
CA THR A 37 20.21 41.27 -15.77
C THR A 37 19.77 42.64 -15.25
N GLU A 38 18.93 43.38 -16.00
CA GLU A 38 17.59 43.77 -15.52
C GLU A 38 16.74 44.51 -16.59
N GLN A 39 15.43 44.37 -16.40
CA GLN A 39 14.24 45.02 -16.98
C GLN A 39 14.36 46.35 -17.78
N GLU A 40 13.51 46.52 -18.81
CA GLU A 40 12.35 47.45 -18.76
C GLU A 40 11.47 47.37 -20.03
N ALA A 41 10.23 47.87 -19.91
CA ALA A 41 9.07 47.65 -20.80
C ALA A 41 9.06 48.34 -22.19
N SER A 42 8.16 47.85 -23.07
CA SER A 42 7.16 48.61 -23.89
C SER A 42 7.11 48.31 -25.40
N ASP A 43 5.87 48.44 -25.92
CA ASP A 43 5.46 48.94 -27.25
C ASP A 43 5.27 47.98 -28.46
N GLU A 44 3.98 47.79 -28.80
CA GLU A 44 3.33 47.88 -30.14
C GLU A 44 3.97 47.25 -31.40
N GLY A 45 3.16 46.52 -32.20
CA GLY A 45 3.27 46.60 -33.68
C GLY A 45 3.17 45.32 -34.53
N GLU A 46 1.94 44.99 -34.94
CA GLU A 46 1.50 44.52 -36.28
C GLU A 46 2.18 43.34 -37.05
N GLU A 47 1.33 42.36 -37.40
CA GLU A 47 1.23 41.59 -38.66
C GLU A 47 2.43 40.78 -39.20
N THR A 48 2.27 39.48 -39.53
CA THR A 48 1.57 39.10 -40.78
C THR A 48 1.15 37.62 -40.88
N SER A 49 0.03 37.42 -41.58
CA SER A 49 -0.72 36.20 -41.96
C SER A 49 0.02 34.93 -42.41
N THR A 50 -0.60 33.77 -42.16
CA THR A 50 -1.15 32.79 -43.18
C THR A 50 -1.79 31.63 -42.40
N GLU A 51 -3.10 31.56 -42.20
CA GLU A 51 -4.17 31.07 -43.11
C GLU A 51 -4.27 29.54 -43.32
N HIS A 52 -5.01 28.87 -42.42
CA HIS A 52 -5.95 27.74 -42.66
C HIS A 52 -6.78 27.60 -41.36
N GLY A 53 -8.12 27.68 -41.30
CA GLY A 53 -9.12 27.11 -42.21
C GLY A 53 -9.39 25.65 -41.79
N GLY A 54 -10.42 25.28 -41.02
CA GLY A 54 -11.55 26.05 -40.46
C GLY A 54 -12.90 25.58 -41.02
N THR A 55 -13.64 24.76 -40.27
CA THR A 55 -15.12 24.63 -40.35
C THR A 55 -15.71 24.14 -39.03
N GLU A 56 -16.46 25.02 -38.40
CA GLU A 56 -17.31 24.92 -37.21
C GLU A 56 -18.60 24.06 -37.31
N GLN A 57 -19.37 24.07 -36.20
CA GLN A 57 -20.73 23.56 -35.87
C GLN A 57 -20.76 22.33 -34.94
N ASP A 58 -21.67 22.15 -33.96
CA ASP A 58 -22.68 22.99 -33.28
C ASP A 58 -23.18 22.18 -32.04
N ALA A 59 -23.72 22.70 -30.93
CA ALA A 59 -23.83 24.04 -30.35
C ALA A 59 -24.20 23.93 -28.84
N ALA A 60 -24.13 25.02 -28.06
CA ALA A 60 -24.51 25.07 -26.64
C ALA A 60 -26.03 25.17 -26.39
N THR A 61 -26.51 24.80 -25.20
CA THR A 61 -27.74 25.34 -24.57
C THR A 61 -27.63 25.21 -23.04
N GLU A 62 -28.15 26.21 -22.32
CA GLU A 62 -27.89 26.48 -20.90
C GLU A 62 -29.04 26.07 -19.94
N GLU A 63 -28.72 26.07 -18.64
CA GLU A 63 -29.55 26.44 -17.47
C GLU A 63 -30.96 25.84 -17.26
N ASN A 64 -31.23 25.31 -16.06
CA ASN A 64 -31.83 26.06 -14.93
C ASN A 64 -32.37 25.14 -13.80
N THR A 65 -32.63 25.74 -12.63
CA THR A 65 -33.31 25.27 -11.39
C THR A 65 -32.45 24.43 -10.42
N ALA A 66 -32.15 24.86 -9.17
CA ALA A 66 -32.98 25.41 -8.06
C ALA A 66 -33.85 24.31 -7.39
N ASP A 67 -34.09 24.22 -6.08
CA ASP A 67 -33.59 24.85 -4.82
C ASP A 67 -34.28 24.05 -3.67
N GLU A 68 -34.06 24.40 -2.39
CA GLU A 68 -34.68 23.80 -1.18
C GLU A 68 -34.20 22.36 -0.85
N GLY A 69 -34.03 21.91 0.40
CA GLY A 69 -34.24 22.57 1.70
C GLY A 69 -34.67 21.57 2.78
N GLU A 70 -34.40 21.91 4.05
CA GLU A 70 -35.03 21.38 5.28
C GLU A 70 -34.63 19.97 5.80
N ASP A 71 -33.69 20.02 6.76
CA ASP A 71 -33.74 19.45 8.11
C ASP A 71 -34.96 18.58 8.53
N ASN A 72 -34.69 17.54 9.31
CA ASN A 72 -35.66 16.94 10.24
C ASN A 72 -34.97 16.45 11.52
N ASP A 73 -34.61 17.39 12.39
CA ASP A 73 -34.62 17.15 13.83
C ASP A 73 -36.09 17.07 14.29
N GLU A 74 -36.49 15.99 14.94
CA GLU A 74 -37.49 16.05 16.02
C GLU A 74 -37.25 14.92 17.03
N ALA A 75 -37.56 15.20 18.28
CA ALA A 75 -37.02 14.51 19.44
C ALA A 75 -38.11 13.96 20.37
N SER A 76 -37.66 13.35 21.49
CA SER A 76 -38.46 13.05 22.69
C SER A 76 -39.44 11.87 22.53
N ASP A 77 -39.58 10.97 23.48
CA ASP A 77 -39.80 11.25 24.91
C ASP A 77 -39.01 10.32 25.85
N GLU A 78 -38.74 10.84 27.06
CA GLU A 78 -38.29 10.04 28.21
C GLU A 78 -39.48 9.29 28.85
N GLU A 79 -39.18 8.36 29.78
CA GLU A 79 -39.61 8.45 31.19
C GLU A 79 -39.51 7.08 31.93
N THR A 80 -38.55 7.02 32.87
CA THR A 80 -38.73 6.57 34.27
C THR A 80 -39.06 5.09 34.66
N SER A 81 -38.00 4.43 35.14
CA SER A 81 -37.85 3.94 36.54
C SER A 81 -38.56 2.68 37.10
N ALA A 82 -37.76 1.95 37.89
CA ALA A 82 -38.07 1.15 39.10
C ALA A 82 -38.17 -0.41 39.03
N ASP A 83 -37.11 -1.05 39.54
CA ASP A 83 -37.07 -2.32 40.30
C ASP A 83 -38.19 -2.32 41.41
N PRO A 84 -38.77 -3.47 41.90
CA PRO A 84 -37.94 -4.59 42.35
C PRO A 84 -38.48 -6.05 42.41
N SER A 85 -37.50 -6.97 42.47
CA SER A 85 -37.41 -8.17 43.33
C SER A 85 -38.64 -9.06 43.58
N GLY A 86 -38.54 -10.35 43.23
CA GLY A 86 -39.44 -11.39 43.77
C GLY A 86 -39.19 -12.80 43.23
N ALA A 87 -38.44 -13.62 43.98
CA ALA A 87 -38.23 -15.04 43.66
C ALA A 87 -39.47 -15.91 43.99
N ASN A 88 -39.63 -17.02 43.26
CA ASN A 88 -39.95 -18.33 43.84
C ASN A 88 -39.88 -19.45 42.78
N ASP A 89 -38.83 -20.26 42.88
CA ASP A 89 -38.85 -21.70 42.57
C ASP A 89 -39.68 -22.41 43.68
N PRO A 90 -40.26 -23.63 43.52
CA PRO A 90 -39.46 -24.85 43.40
C PRO A 90 -40.00 -25.96 42.47
N ASN A 91 -39.19 -27.03 42.36
CA ASN A 91 -39.49 -28.46 42.15
C ASN A 91 -39.14 -28.96 40.72
N THR A 92 -38.31 -30.00 40.52
CA THR A 92 -38.22 -31.24 41.31
C THR A 92 -36.87 -31.97 41.11
N GLU A 93 -36.38 -32.58 42.19
CA GLU A 93 -35.44 -33.71 42.42
C GLU A 93 -35.09 -34.64 41.22
N SER A 94 -33.96 -35.37 41.13
CA SER A 94 -32.74 -35.55 41.94
C SER A 94 -31.72 -36.43 41.17
N GLU A 95 -30.46 -36.49 41.64
CA GLU A 95 -29.43 -37.59 41.64
C GLU A 95 -29.41 -38.67 40.50
N GLU A 96 -28.31 -39.27 40.05
CA GLU A 96 -26.84 -39.14 40.24
C GLU A 96 -26.12 -39.94 39.12
N ASP A 97 -24.84 -39.64 38.91
CA ASP A 97 -23.68 -40.47 38.47
C ASP A 97 -23.84 -41.75 37.57
N GLY A 98 -22.88 -41.95 36.65
CA GLY A 98 -22.80 -43.16 35.81
C GLY A 98 -21.78 -43.14 34.65
N GLU A 99 -20.50 -43.37 34.96
CA GLU A 99 -19.35 -43.50 34.03
C GLU A 99 -19.38 -44.79 33.15
N SER A 100 -18.78 -44.70 31.95
CA SER A 100 -18.09 -45.77 31.18
C SER A 100 -18.83 -46.59 30.11
N GLY A 101 -18.25 -46.69 28.90
CA GLY A 101 -18.54 -47.80 27.96
C GLY A 101 -18.29 -47.58 26.45
N SER A 102 -17.05 -47.78 26.00
CA SER A 102 -16.60 -48.37 24.71
C SER A 102 -17.45 -48.42 23.42
N ASP A 103 -16.86 -47.86 22.35
CA ASP A 103 -16.45 -48.52 21.09
C ASP A 103 -17.45 -49.04 20.00
N GLU A 104 -17.08 -48.67 18.77
CA GLU A 104 -17.28 -49.32 17.44
C GLU A 104 -18.66 -49.40 16.74
N ASN A 105 -18.81 -48.46 15.79
CA ASN A 105 -19.06 -48.65 14.34
C ASN A 105 -20.31 -49.42 13.83
N THR A 106 -21.18 -48.73 13.09
CA THR A 106 -21.86 -49.26 11.89
C THR A 106 -22.26 -48.18 10.89
N GLU A 107 -21.69 -48.26 9.69
CA GLU A 107 -22.23 -47.95 8.36
C GLU A 107 -23.00 -46.63 8.09
N SER A 108 -22.33 -45.80 7.29
CA SER A 108 -22.86 -44.62 6.57
C SER A 108 -23.84 -44.99 5.46
N GLU A 109 -24.95 -44.24 5.37
CA GLU A 109 -25.72 -44.01 4.13
C GLU A 109 -26.39 -42.62 4.22
N GLY A 110 -26.33 -41.81 3.16
CA GLY A 110 -27.28 -40.68 2.99
C GLY A 110 -26.77 -39.23 3.04
N SER A 111 -25.73 -38.91 2.27
CA SER A 111 -25.63 -37.68 1.45
C SER A 111 -26.44 -36.42 1.84
N SER A 112 -25.74 -35.39 2.33
CA SER A 112 -26.08 -33.97 2.11
C SER A 112 -24.81 -33.21 1.74
N ASN A 113 -24.84 -32.50 0.62
CA ASN A 113 -23.66 -32.00 -0.09
C ASN A 113 -23.38 -30.54 0.27
N GLU A 114 -22.67 -30.30 1.39
CA GLU A 114 -21.98 -29.04 1.61
C GLU A 114 -20.54 -29.19 1.10
N ALA A 115 -20.21 -28.50 0.02
CA ALA A 115 -18.88 -28.55 -0.59
C ALA A 115 -17.92 -27.63 0.19
N GLY A 116 -17.54 -28.05 1.40
CA GLY A 116 -16.33 -27.55 2.03
C GLY A 116 -15.12 -28.06 1.24
N THR A 117 -14.40 -27.15 0.60
CA THR A 117 -13.10 -27.40 -0.04
C THR A 117 -12.02 -27.62 1.02
N ASP A 118 -12.05 -28.81 1.64
CA ASP A 118 -10.93 -29.31 2.45
C ASP A 118 -9.79 -29.73 1.52
N THR A 119 -9.07 -28.73 0.99
CA THR A 119 -7.90 -28.92 0.14
C THR A 119 -6.67 -29.23 0.99
N SER A 120 -6.74 -30.33 1.74
CA SER A 120 -5.58 -31.00 2.31
C SER A 120 -4.76 -31.70 1.21
N GLN A 121 -4.21 -30.92 0.26
CA GLN A 121 -3.34 -31.41 -0.80
C GLN A 121 -1.96 -30.72 -0.73
N SER A 122 -0.93 -31.52 -0.48
CA SER A 122 0.47 -31.09 -0.58
C SER A 122 0.87 -30.99 -2.05
N GLY A 123 1.20 -29.78 -2.52
CA GLY A 123 1.75 -29.53 -3.85
C GLY A 123 1.19 -28.24 -4.43
N ASN A 124 2.02 -27.19 -4.38
CA ASN A 124 1.80 -25.86 -4.94
C ASN A 124 0.68 -25.09 -4.22
N LYS A 125 1.06 -24.06 -3.46
CA LYS A 125 0.12 -23.21 -2.73
C LYS A 125 0.13 -21.83 -3.36
N THR A 126 -0.94 -21.58 -4.08
CA THR A 126 -1.20 -20.39 -4.86
C THR A 126 -2.29 -19.54 -4.20
N ILE A 127 -2.49 -18.33 -4.70
CA ILE A 127 -3.61 -17.45 -4.34
C ILE A 127 -4.23 -16.85 -5.61
N ALA A 128 -5.56 -16.79 -5.66
CA ALA A 128 -6.23 -16.09 -6.75
C ALA A 128 -6.05 -14.57 -6.57
N LEU A 129 -5.90 -13.83 -7.66
CA LEU A 129 -5.75 -12.37 -7.60
C LEU A 129 -6.91 -11.70 -6.84
N GLU A 130 -8.14 -12.21 -6.97
CA GLU A 130 -9.32 -11.71 -6.24
C GLU A 130 -9.31 -11.98 -4.72
N ASP A 131 -8.43 -12.86 -4.23
CA ASP A 131 -8.22 -13.12 -2.80
C ASP A 131 -7.08 -12.26 -2.21
N ILE A 132 -6.36 -11.47 -3.03
CA ILE A 132 -5.38 -10.48 -2.56
C ILE A 132 -6.14 -9.22 -2.09
N ASN A 133 -6.40 -9.15 -0.78
CA ASN A 133 -7.24 -8.12 -0.16
C ASN A 133 -6.44 -6.98 0.51
N LEU A 134 -5.26 -7.25 1.07
CA LEU A 134 -4.30 -6.24 1.50
C LEU A 134 -3.44 -5.84 0.31
N MET A 135 -3.34 -4.54 0.02
CA MET A 135 -2.50 -4.00 -1.06
C MET A 135 -1.08 -3.73 -0.56
N ALA A 136 -0.10 -3.71 -1.47
CA ALA A 136 1.29 -3.51 -1.12
C ALA A 136 1.57 -2.11 -0.53
N SER A 137 0.87 -1.06 -0.98
CA SER A 137 0.98 0.29 -0.39
C SER A 137 0.38 0.40 1.02
N ASP A 138 -0.72 -0.30 1.29
CA ASP A 138 -1.31 -0.39 2.63
C ASP A 138 -0.37 -1.18 3.57
N ALA A 139 0.21 -2.29 3.09
CA ALA A 139 1.21 -3.07 3.83
C ALA A 139 2.51 -2.27 4.06
N LEU A 140 3.00 -1.51 3.08
CA LEU A 140 4.16 -0.62 3.24
C LEU A 140 3.90 0.43 4.31
N SER A 141 2.69 1.00 4.35
CA SER A 141 2.28 1.97 5.39
C SER A 141 2.29 1.37 6.80
N ILE A 142 2.15 0.04 6.94
CA ILE A 142 2.32 -0.69 8.20
C ILE A 142 3.81 -0.88 8.50
N ALA A 143 4.62 -1.23 7.50
CA ALA A 143 6.07 -1.44 7.65
C ALA A 143 6.82 -0.16 8.06
N GLU A 144 6.53 0.97 7.42
CA GLU A 144 7.03 2.31 7.80
C GLU A 144 6.68 2.70 9.24
N GLY A 145 5.64 2.09 9.81
CA GLY A 145 5.22 2.29 11.21
C GLY A 145 6.12 1.57 12.23
N GLU A 146 6.81 0.51 11.83
CA GLU A 146 7.72 -0.27 12.68
C GLU A 146 9.20 0.07 12.42
N PHE A 147 9.59 0.35 11.16
CA PHE A 147 10.94 0.75 10.79
C PHE A 147 10.93 1.98 9.86
N GLU A 148 11.55 3.08 10.32
CA GLU A 148 11.78 4.26 9.48
C GLU A 148 13.03 4.02 8.63
N GLY A 149 12.92 3.90 7.31
CA GLY A 149 14.07 3.67 6.40
C GLY A 149 13.73 3.90 4.93
N ASP A 150 14.75 3.91 4.07
CA ASP A 150 14.60 3.90 2.62
C ASP A 150 14.25 2.45 2.19
N LEU A 151 13.28 2.29 1.28
CA LEU A 151 12.81 0.98 0.79
C LEU A 151 13.67 0.48 -0.38
N HIS A 152 14.07 -0.78 -0.38
CA HIS A 152 14.87 -1.39 -1.44
C HIS A 152 14.13 -2.50 -2.20
N ASP A 153 13.41 -3.37 -1.49
CA ASP A 153 12.68 -4.48 -2.10
C ASP A 153 11.30 -4.67 -1.44
N ILE A 154 10.34 -5.12 -2.24
CA ILE A 154 9.05 -5.65 -1.77
C ILE A 154 8.93 -7.09 -2.26
N SER A 155 8.50 -8.01 -1.41
CA SER A 155 8.09 -9.35 -1.84
C SER A 155 6.74 -9.74 -1.26
N PHE A 156 5.93 -10.44 -2.05
CA PHE A 156 4.69 -11.09 -1.63
C PHE A 156 4.79 -12.58 -1.93
N GLU A 157 5.00 -13.37 -0.89
CA GLU A 157 5.23 -14.81 -0.99
C GLU A 157 4.52 -15.55 0.15
N GLN A 158 4.71 -16.87 0.22
CA GLN A 158 4.14 -17.67 1.30
C GLN A 158 5.18 -18.22 2.26
N GLU A 159 5.21 -17.68 3.47
CA GLU A 159 6.06 -18.15 4.56
C GLU A 159 5.28 -19.04 5.55
N ASN A 160 5.82 -20.23 5.86
CA ASN A 160 5.27 -21.23 6.80
C ASN A 160 3.82 -21.71 6.56
N GLY A 161 3.18 -21.22 5.49
CA GLY A 161 1.82 -21.56 5.12
C GLY A 161 0.83 -20.40 5.12
N GLU A 162 1.32 -19.20 5.44
CA GLU A 162 0.58 -17.94 5.51
C GLU A 162 1.14 -17.01 4.44
N TRP A 163 0.28 -16.24 3.76
CA TRP A 163 0.74 -15.23 2.81
C TRP A 163 1.28 -14.02 3.56
N VAL A 164 2.45 -13.54 3.13
CA VAL A 164 3.14 -12.44 3.79
C VAL A 164 3.66 -11.44 2.77
N TYR A 165 3.60 -10.17 3.15
CA TYR A 165 4.43 -9.13 2.57
C TYR A 165 5.76 -9.06 3.33
N LYS A 166 6.82 -8.74 2.60
CA LYS A 166 8.17 -8.48 3.10
C LYS A 166 8.65 -7.17 2.51
N PHE A 167 9.23 -6.33 3.36
CA PHE A 167 9.80 -5.05 2.98
C PHE A 167 11.24 -4.99 3.49
N ASP A 168 12.20 -4.93 2.57
CA ASP A 168 13.60 -4.73 2.91
C ASP A 168 13.91 -3.24 2.91
N MET A 169 14.32 -2.73 4.06
CA MET A 169 14.45 -1.30 4.34
C MET A 169 15.79 -0.99 5.00
N LYS A 170 16.39 0.17 4.68
CA LYS A 170 17.72 0.57 5.16
C LYS A 170 17.68 1.93 5.85
N ASN A 171 18.32 2.05 7.02
CA ASN A 171 18.51 3.32 7.73
C ASN A 171 19.99 3.50 8.10
N GLY A 172 20.76 4.03 7.14
CA GLY A 172 22.18 4.28 7.31
C GLY A 172 23.00 2.99 7.28
N SER A 173 23.18 2.35 8.43
CA SER A 173 23.98 1.11 8.61
C SER A 173 23.20 0.03 9.36
N GLU A 174 21.87 0.14 9.38
CA GLU A 174 20.95 -0.84 9.96
C GLU A 174 19.96 -1.20 8.86
N GLU A 175 19.86 -2.49 8.55
CA GLU A 175 18.89 -3.04 7.60
C GLU A 175 17.79 -3.76 8.36
N ALA A 176 16.58 -3.77 7.79
CA ALA A 176 15.41 -4.43 8.35
C ALA A 176 14.57 -5.12 7.27
N GLU A 177 14.29 -6.41 7.45
CA GLU A 177 13.21 -7.14 6.77
C GLU A 177 11.97 -7.06 7.68
N VAL A 178 10.97 -6.28 7.29
CA VAL A 178 9.67 -6.19 8.00
C VAL A 178 8.66 -7.12 7.34
N ILE A 179 8.14 -8.08 8.10
CA ILE A 179 7.22 -9.12 7.59
C ILE A 179 5.81 -8.90 8.14
N ILE A 180 4.83 -8.78 7.24
CA ILE A 180 3.42 -8.50 7.55
C ILE A 180 2.55 -9.63 7.01
N ASN A 181 1.63 -10.15 7.83
CA ASN A 181 0.66 -11.16 7.41
C ASN A 181 -0.46 -10.53 6.56
N HIS A 182 -0.69 -11.12 5.39
CA HIS A 182 -1.69 -10.67 4.40
C HIS A 182 -3.14 -10.72 4.91
N GLU A 183 -3.50 -11.73 5.68
CA GLU A 183 -4.88 -11.97 6.11
C GLU A 183 -5.22 -11.26 7.43
N THR A 184 -4.23 -11.07 8.33
CA THR A 184 -4.45 -10.41 9.63
C THR A 184 -4.04 -8.95 9.68
N GLU A 185 -3.30 -8.46 8.68
CA GLU A 185 -2.69 -7.11 8.64
C GLU A 185 -1.74 -6.86 9.85
N GLU A 186 -1.26 -7.92 10.51
CA GLU A 186 -0.35 -7.83 11.65
C GLU A 186 1.11 -8.06 11.24
N VAL A 187 2.03 -7.27 11.82
CA VAL A 187 3.48 -7.48 11.71
C VAL A 187 3.83 -8.77 12.46
N VAL A 188 4.39 -9.75 11.75
CA VAL A 188 4.69 -11.09 12.30
C VAL A 188 6.15 -11.27 12.70
N ASP A 189 7.08 -10.59 12.03
CA ASP A 189 8.49 -10.54 12.40
C ASP A 189 9.14 -9.24 11.92
N VAL A 190 10.22 -8.83 12.59
CA VAL A 190 11.11 -7.75 12.14
C VAL A 190 12.53 -8.23 12.39
N LYS A 191 13.25 -8.53 11.31
CA LYS A 191 14.64 -9.01 11.38
C LYS A 191 15.55 -7.85 11.06
N THR A 192 16.54 -7.57 11.90
CA THR A 192 17.52 -6.50 11.65
C THR A 192 18.95 -7.03 11.70
N ASP A 193 19.84 -6.42 10.89
CA ASP A 193 21.28 -6.67 10.92
C ASP A 193 22.07 -5.35 10.76
N ASP A 194 23.33 -5.35 11.22
CA ASP A 194 24.27 -4.22 11.11
C ASP A 194 25.01 -4.29 9.76
N ASP A 195 24.43 -3.77 8.67
CA ASP A 195 25.19 -3.65 7.41
C ASP A 195 26.24 -2.52 7.50
N ASN A 196 27.46 -2.84 7.08
CA ASN A 196 28.62 -1.96 7.08
C ASN A 196 29.25 -1.82 5.69
N ASP A 197 28.65 -2.39 4.65
CA ASP A 197 29.08 -2.16 3.28
C ASP A 197 28.54 -0.79 2.80
N ASP A 198 29.42 0.02 2.18
CA ASP A 198 29.13 1.37 1.67
C ASP A 198 28.43 1.31 0.29
N ASP A 199 27.82 0.17 -0.05
CA ASP A 199 27.15 -0.02 -1.33
C ASP A 199 25.84 0.79 -1.33
N GLN A 200 25.66 1.55 -2.41
CA GLN A 200 24.55 2.48 -2.59
C GLN A 200 23.43 1.72 -3.30
N ASP A 201 22.72 0.90 -2.54
CA ASP A 201 21.57 0.13 -3.02
C ASP A 201 20.51 1.09 -3.60
N GLU A 202 19.87 0.69 -4.69
CA GLU A 202 18.90 1.55 -5.38
C GLU A 202 17.59 1.59 -4.59
N VAL A 203 17.03 2.79 -4.40
CA VAL A 203 15.85 3.02 -3.53
C VAL A 203 14.58 3.03 -4.35
N LEU A 204 13.57 2.28 -3.92
CA LEU A 204 12.22 2.27 -4.48
C LEU A 204 11.37 3.45 -3.94
N ASP A 205 11.00 4.38 -4.82
CA ASP A 205 9.91 5.34 -4.55
C ASP A 205 8.55 4.70 -4.87
N TYR A 206 8.13 3.73 -4.05
CA TYR A 206 6.94 2.90 -4.34
C TYR A 206 5.66 3.72 -4.57
N GLY A 207 5.51 4.85 -3.89
CA GLY A 207 4.37 5.77 -4.07
C GLY A 207 4.29 6.45 -5.43
N SER A 208 5.31 6.32 -6.28
CA SER A 208 5.34 6.79 -7.68
C SER A 208 5.14 5.67 -8.72
N LEU A 209 5.06 4.40 -8.30
CA LEU A 209 4.92 3.23 -9.18
C LEU A 209 3.46 2.76 -9.28
N ASN A 210 3.18 1.82 -10.19
CA ASN A 210 1.89 1.11 -10.22
C ASN A 210 1.86 0.03 -9.13
N GLU A 211 0.68 -0.42 -8.70
CA GLU A 211 0.58 -1.47 -7.67
C GLU A 211 1.02 -2.83 -8.19
N GLY A 212 1.56 -3.68 -7.30
CA GLY A 212 1.87 -5.07 -7.63
C GLY A 212 0.63 -5.85 -8.08
N TYR A 213 -0.55 -5.48 -7.55
CA TYR A 213 -1.84 -6.00 -8.00
C TYR A 213 -2.09 -5.73 -9.51
N ASP A 214 -1.77 -4.53 -10.00
CA ASP A 214 -2.01 -4.16 -11.41
C ASP A 214 -1.04 -4.88 -12.35
N ALA A 215 0.22 -5.09 -11.93
CA ALA A 215 1.20 -5.87 -12.68
C ALA A 215 0.81 -7.36 -12.76
N VAL A 216 0.30 -7.92 -11.66
CA VAL A 216 -0.23 -9.29 -11.63
C VAL A 216 -1.50 -9.43 -12.49
N ASP A 217 -2.39 -8.44 -12.53
CA ASP A 217 -3.57 -8.46 -13.43
C ASP A 217 -3.14 -8.52 -14.91
N GLU A 218 -2.14 -7.72 -15.31
CA GLU A 218 -1.61 -7.74 -16.68
C GLU A 218 -0.96 -9.11 -17.02
N ALA A 219 -0.16 -9.68 -16.11
CA ALA A 219 0.42 -11.02 -16.29
C ALA A 219 -0.65 -12.12 -16.43
N VAL A 220 -1.67 -12.10 -15.56
CA VAL A 220 -2.82 -13.03 -15.62
C VAL A 220 -3.65 -12.82 -16.90
N ALA A 221 -3.78 -11.59 -17.37
CA ALA A 221 -4.50 -11.25 -18.60
C ALA A 221 -3.77 -11.75 -19.87
N ASP A 222 -2.44 -11.60 -19.96
CA ASP A 222 -1.64 -12.13 -21.07
C ASP A 222 -1.65 -13.66 -21.11
N LEU A 223 -1.47 -14.30 -19.94
CA LEU A 223 -1.49 -15.76 -19.82
C LEU A 223 -2.89 -16.36 -20.08
N GLY A 224 -3.95 -15.59 -19.86
CA GLY A 224 -5.34 -16.03 -20.00
C GLY A 224 -5.88 -16.75 -18.76
N GLY A 225 -5.38 -16.38 -17.58
CA GLY A 225 -5.65 -16.98 -16.28
C GLY A 225 -4.35 -17.38 -15.56
N GLY A 226 -4.48 -17.79 -14.31
CA GLY A 226 -3.35 -18.13 -13.44
C GLY A 226 -3.72 -17.89 -11.99
N GLU A 227 -2.95 -18.47 -11.08
CA GLU A 227 -2.98 -18.12 -9.66
C GLU A 227 -1.55 -17.74 -9.24
N VAL A 228 -1.42 -16.74 -8.37
CA VAL A 228 -0.12 -16.19 -7.94
C VAL A 228 0.60 -17.19 -7.03
N LYS A 229 1.91 -17.34 -7.20
CA LYS A 229 2.79 -18.12 -6.32
C LYS A 229 3.68 -17.21 -5.48
N GLU A 230 4.24 -16.20 -6.11
CA GLU A 230 5.01 -15.12 -5.51
C GLU A 230 5.08 -13.95 -6.50
N TRP A 231 5.37 -12.77 -5.99
CA TRP A 231 5.92 -11.68 -6.80
C TRP A 231 6.88 -10.85 -5.95
N SER A 232 7.86 -10.23 -6.60
CA SER A 232 8.78 -9.26 -5.99
C SER A 232 8.88 -7.99 -6.83
N LEU A 233 9.26 -6.89 -6.20
CA LEU A 233 9.63 -5.62 -6.83
C LEU A 233 11.01 -5.23 -6.32
N SER A 234 11.92 -5.00 -7.27
CA SER A 234 13.29 -4.53 -7.01
C SER A 234 13.72 -3.54 -8.10
N MET A 235 14.95 -3.04 -8.02
CA MET A 235 15.59 -2.25 -9.09
C MET A 235 16.61 -3.12 -9.85
N ASP A 236 16.44 -3.28 -11.18
CA ASP A 236 17.45 -3.84 -12.08
C ASP A 236 18.05 -2.74 -12.97
N ASP A 237 19.37 -2.53 -12.85
CA ASP A 237 20.14 -1.52 -13.60
C ASP A 237 19.47 -0.11 -13.63
N GLY A 238 18.83 0.31 -12.52
CA GLY A 238 18.10 1.57 -12.38
C GLY A 238 16.67 1.58 -12.93
N THR A 239 16.09 0.41 -13.22
CA THR A 239 14.71 0.21 -13.66
C THR A 239 13.92 -0.54 -12.59
N PRO A 240 12.78 -0.03 -12.08
CA PRO A 240 11.97 -0.78 -11.13
C PRO A 240 11.17 -1.84 -11.88
N GLU A 241 11.36 -3.11 -11.52
CA GLU A 241 10.80 -4.26 -12.23
C GLU A 241 10.08 -5.22 -11.26
N TYR A 242 8.87 -5.64 -11.65
CA TYR A 242 8.11 -6.69 -11.01
C TYR A 242 8.49 -8.04 -11.61
N ASP A 243 8.97 -8.96 -10.79
CA ASP A 243 9.06 -10.38 -11.14
C ASP A 243 7.86 -11.11 -10.55
N ILE A 244 7.12 -11.87 -11.36
CA ILE A 244 5.82 -12.46 -11.01
C ILE A 244 5.78 -13.92 -11.45
N ASP A 245 5.52 -14.81 -10.49
CA ASP A 245 5.37 -16.24 -10.70
C ASP A 245 3.89 -16.65 -10.65
N LEU A 246 3.37 -17.12 -11.79
CA LEU A 246 2.01 -17.64 -11.93
C LEU A 246 2.00 -19.16 -12.11
N GLU A 247 1.12 -19.85 -11.40
CA GLU A 247 0.79 -21.25 -11.68
C GLU A 247 -0.37 -21.33 -12.68
N TYR A 248 -0.15 -21.95 -13.84
CA TYR A 248 -1.21 -22.17 -14.84
C TYR A 248 -1.10 -23.54 -15.52
N GLU A 249 -2.23 -24.25 -15.57
CA GLU A 249 -2.34 -25.64 -16.03
C GLU A 249 -1.30 -26.60 -15.38
N GLY A 250 -0.87 -26.31 -14.14
CA GLY A 250 0.11 -27.10 -13.38
C GLY A 250 1.56 -26.94 -13.83
N GLN A 251 1.90 -25.76 -14.37
CA GLN A 251 3.25 -25.33 -14.72
C GLN A 251 3.44 -23.89 -14.23
N THR A 252 4.67 -23.53 -13.90
CA THR A 252 5.04 -22.16 -13.51
C THR A 252 5.34 -21.31 -14.74
N HIS A 253 4.94 -20.05 -14.67
CA HIS A 253 5.07 -19.03 -15.70
C HIS A 253 5.61 -17.77 -15.04
N GLU A 254 6.79 -17.36 -15.48
CA GLU A 254 7.56 -16.25 -14.90
C GLU A 254 7.37 -15.03 -15.80
N TYR A 255 7.10 -13.86 -15.23
CA TYR A 255 6.93 -12.60 -15.94
C TYR A 255 7.78 -11.51 -15.28
N THR A 256 8.52 -10.75 -16.08
CA THR A 256 9.18 -9.50 -15.64
C THR A 256 8.46 -8.32 -16.28
N ILE A 257 7.96 -7.38 -15.48
CA ILE A 257 7.11 -6.26 -15.90
C ILE A 257 7.66 -4.95 -15.36
N ASN A 258 7.80 -3.93 -16.21
CA ASN A 258 8.26 -2.62 -15.78
C ASN A 258 7.24 -1.93 -14.85
N ALA A 259 7.64 -1.60 -13.62
CA ALA A 259 6.73 -1.10 -12.58
C ALA A 259 6.21 0.33 -12.83
N GLU A 260 6.87 1.15 -13.67
CA GLU A 260 6.39 2.48 -14.05
C GLU A 260 5.30 2.45 -15.15
N THR A 261 5.35 1.46 -16.05
CA THR A 261 4.57 1.46 -17.30
C THR A 261 3.64 0.26 -17.50
N LEU A 262 3.82 -0.80 -16.71
CA LEU A 262 3.20 -2.11 -16.89
C LEU A 262 3.51 -2.79 -18.25
N GLU A 263 4.61 -2.39 -18.92
CA GLU A 263 5.08 -3.11 -20.11
C GLU A 263 5.73 -4.43 -19.70
N ILE A 264 5.21 -5.57 -20.22
CA ILE A 264 5.84 -6.88 -20.07
C ILE A 264 7.18 -6.89 -20.81
N LEU A 265 8.27 -7.00 -20.06
CA LEU A 265 9.64 -7.02 -20.56
C LEU A 265 10.08 -8.43 -20.95
N GLN A 266 9.72 -9.41 -20.12
CA GLN A 266 10.05 -10.82 -20.28
C GLN A 266 8.86 -11.69 -19.87
N SER A 267 8.68 -12.82 -20.55
CA SER A 267 7.82 -13.89 -20.09
C SER A 267 8.38 -15.26 -20.47
N GLU A 268 8.48 -16.14 -19.49
CA GLU A 268 9.09 -17.47 -19.61
C GLU A 268 8.19 -18.56 -18.97
N LYS A 269 8.67 -19.80 -19.02
CA LYS A 269 7.96 -20.98 -18.56
C LYS A 269 8.98 -22.01 -18.09
N ASP A 270 8.85 -22.48 -16.86
CA ASP A 270 9.67 -23.58 -16.34
C ASP A 270 9.24 -24.94 -16.96
N ASP A 271 10.22 -25.78 -17.34
CA ASP A 271 10.09 -26.91 -18.30
C ASP A 271 10.57 -28.28 -17.72
#